data_AF-A0A924PNI1-F1
#
_entry.id   AF-A0A924PNI1-F1
#
_cell.length_a   1.000
_cell.length_b   1.000
_cell.length_c   1.000
_cell.angle_alpha   90.00
_cell.angle_beta   90.00
_cell.angle_gamma   90.00
#
_symmetry.space_group_name_H-M   'P 1'
#
loop_
_entity.id
_entity.type
_entity.pdbx_description
1 polymer ?
#
loop_
_entity_poly.entity_id
_entity_poly.type
_entity_poly.pdbx_seq_one_letter_code
_entity_poly.pdbx_strand_id
1 'polypeptide(L)'
;MTALPSLAHLQLSTKWDSRYRIDGSRIPDSDHELPKLEQVGMAAVKARTATPADTNFALRELSFKLSIDQTKFYMQPAKYMPQTRPGEVCTSVGKVTAYQCMEGQRETQACHIGFFDAQFHEVGWHTIRINESVPIFCNSIPAVGVYDATQNAMLVTVQYFAIDHKPAAKPSEIGSGWKRMTVLLRLTSNNGKITVEQDDRCLGNPNQVDAVPDAKRALRRCNASLPSSAVH
;
A
#
# COMPACT_ATOMS: atom_id res chain seq x y z
N MET A 1 24.04 -30.25 -17.90
CA MET A 1 22.64 -29.86 -17.67
C MET A 1 22.65 -28.47 -17.05
N THR A 2 22.51 -27.44 -17.87
CA THR A 2 22.46 -26.05 -17.42
C THR A 2 21.06 -25.81 -16.87
N ALA A 3 20.93 -25.59 -15.56
CA ALA A 3 19.66 -25.17 -14.98
C ALA A 3 19.25 -23.86 -15.64
N LEU A 4 18.07 -23.84 -16.27
CA LEU A 4 17.44 -22.60 -16.71
C LEU A 4 17.34 -21.68 -15.49
N PRO A 5 17.74 -20.40 -15.58
CA PRO A 5 17.53 -19.48 -14.47
C PRO A 5 16.04 -19.47 -14.17
N SER A 6 15.70 -19.77 -12.92
CA SER A 6 14.35 -19.59 -12.40
C SER A 6 13.98 -18.14 -12.66
N LEU A 7 13.16 -17.91 -13.69
CA LEU A 7 12.63 -16.59 -14.00
C LEU A 7 11.99 -16.05 -12.73
N ALA A 8 12.29 -14.81 -12.38
CA ALA A 8 11.63 -14.15 -11.29
C ALA A 8 10.12 -14.12 -11.55
N HIS A 9 9.30 -14.46 -10.57
CA HIS A 9 7.85 -14.54 -10.76
C HIS A 9 7.11 -14.00 -9.55
N LEU A 10 6.61 -12.78 -9.67
CA LEU A 10 5.63 -12.22 -8.75
C LEU A 10 4.30 -12.94 -8.89
N GLN A 11 3.80 -13.50 -7.80
CA GLN A 11 2.44 -14.01 -7.70
C GLN A 11 1.73 -13.35 -6.53
N LEU A 12 0.44 -13.07 -6.75
CA LEU A 12 -0.44 -12.45 -5.78
C LEU A 12 -1.72 -13.29 -5.73
N SER A 13 -2.20 -13.70 -4.55
CA SER A 13 -3.44 -14.48 -4.44
C SER A 13 -4.65 -13.62 -4.87
N THR A 14 -5.13 -13.77 -6.09
CA THR A 14 -6.03 -12.82 -6.78
C THR A 14 -7.50 -12.82 -6.32
N LYS A 15 -7.88 -13.53 -5.24
CA LYS A 15 -9.26 -13.56 -4.72
C LYS A 15 -9.22 -13.39 -3.21
N TRP A 16 -9.67 -12.22 -2.76
CA TRP A 16 -9.24 -11.63 -1.51
C TRP A 16 -10.05 -12.03 -0.31
N ASP A 17 -9.55 -13.08 0.30
CA ASP A 17 -9.70 -13.36 1.69
C ASP A 17 -8.53 -14.27 2.08
N SER A 18 -7.76 -13.90 3.10
CA SER A 18 -6.65 -14.70 3.64
C SER A 18 -7.09 -16.09 4.11
N ARG A 19 -8.39 -16.36 4.14
CA ARG A 19 -9.01 -17.67 4.22
C ARG A 19 -8.93 -18.47 2.93
N TYR A 20 -8.23 -18.05 1.87
CA TYR A 20 -8.11 -18.80 0.60
C TYR A 20 -6.65 -18.92 0.11
N ARG A 21 -6.36 -20.03 -0.59
CA ARG A 21 -5.08 -20.33 -1.24
C ARG A 21 -4.99 -19.65 -2.62
N ILE A 22 -3.80 -19.65 -3.24
CA ILE A 22 -3.57 -19.06 -4.58
C ILE A 22 -4.46 -19.70 -5.65
N ASP A 23 -4.78 -21.00 -5.50
CA ASP A 23 -5.70 -21.74 -6.38
C ASP A 23 -7.19 -21.44 -6.13
N GLY A 24 -7.51 -20.59 -5.14
CA GLY A 24 -8.87 -20.22 -4.78
C GLY A 24 -9.59 -21.19 -3.83
N SER A 25 -8.92 -22.23 -3.33
CA SER A 25 -9.48 -23.11 -2.29
C SER A 25 -9.47 -22.45 -0.91
N ARG A 26 -10.46 -22.71 -0.06
CA ARG A 26 -10.51 -22.17 1.30
C ARG A 26 -9.47 -22.86 2.20
N ILE A 27 -8.75 -22.07 2.99
CA ILE A 27 -7.82 -22.48 4.02
C ILE A 27 -8.64 -22.91 5.25
N PRO A 28 -8.36 -24.07 5.85
CA PRO A 28 -9.00 -24.47 7.11
C PRO A 28 -8.76 -23.44 8.21
N ASP A 29 -9.73 -23.24 9.11
CA ASP A 29 -9.61 -22.26 10.19
C ASP A 29 -8.39 -22.53 11.11
N SER A 30 -7.94 -23.78 11.22
CA SER A 30 -6.70 -24.19 11.92
C SER A 30 -5.41 -23.68 11.28
N ASP A 31 -5.46 -23.38 9.98
CA ASP A 31 -4.33 -22.98 9.15
C ASP A 31 -4.39 -21.47 8.84
N HIS A 32 -5.26 -20.73 9.54
CA HIS A 32 -5.42 -19.30 9.35
C HIS A 32 -4.20 -18.52 9.84
N GLU A 33 -3.48 -17.97 8.89
CA GLU A 33 -2.30 -17.13 9.11
C GLU A 33 -2.67 -15.68 9.40
N LEU A 34 -3.93 -15.28 9.15
CA LEU A 34 -4.40 -13.89 9.26
C LEU A 34 -4.29 -13.32 10.69
N PRO A 35 -4.74 -13.99 11.76
CA PRO A 35 -4.66 -13.39 13.10
C PRO A 35 -3.21 -13.11 13.52
N LYS A 36 -2.28 -13.98 13.12
CA LYS A 36 -0.84 -13.77 13.37
C LYS A 36 -0.32 -12.57 12.59
N LEU A 37 -0.69 -12.46 11.31
CA LEU A 37 -0.32 -11.33 10.46
C LEU A 37 -0.89 -10.00 10.97
N GLU A 38 -2.16 -9.97 11.40
CA GLU A 38 -2.79 -8.80 12.01
C GLU A 38 -2.08 -8.39 13.31
N GLN A 39 -1.70 -9.36 14.14
CA GLN A 39 -0.95 -9.10 15.38
C GLN A 39 0.41 -8.46 15.09
N VAL A 40 1.23 -9.06 14.22
CA VAL A 40 2.57 -8.51 13.91
C VAL A 40 2.48 -7.19 13.14
N GLY A 41 1.51 -7.06 12.25
CA GLY A 41 1.22 -5.82 11.54
C GLY A 41 0.85 -4.70 12.48
N MET A 42 0.04 -4.98 13.50
CA MET A 42 -0.39 -3.98 14.45
C MET A 42 0.77 -3.55 15.34
N ALA A 43 1.66 -4.47 15.70
CA ALA A 43 2.90 -4.14 16.40
C ALA A 43 3.79 -3.22 15.54
N ALA A 44 3.94 -3.52 14.25
CA ALA A 44 4.71 -2.71 13.30
C ALA A 44 4.11 -1.30 13.11
N VAL A 45 2.78 -1.17 13.07
CA VAL A 45 2.07 0.11 13.03
C VAL A 45 2.29 0.90 14.33
N LYS A 46 2.09 0.27 15.49
CA LYS A 46 2.24 0.90 16.81
C LYS A 46 3.63 1.50 17.01
N ALA A 47 4.66 0.87 16.44
CA ALA A 47 6.03 1.36 16.51
C ALA A 47 6.29 2.62 15.64
N ARG A 48 5.36 3.02 14.77
CA ARG A 48 5.56 4.07 13.75
C ARG A 48 4.51 5.17 13.74
N THR A 49 3.39 4.96 14.40
CA THR A 49 2.24 5.88 14.38
C THR A 49 2.40 7.02 15.37
N ALA A 50 2.04 8.23 14.94
CA ALA A 50 1.87 9.40 15.80
C ALA A 50 0.47 9.47 16.41
N THR A 51 -0.54 8.88 15.76
CA THR A 51 -1.89 8.77 16.33
C THR A 51 -1.99 7.56 17.26
N PRO A 52 -2.76 7.62 18.37
CA PRO A 52 -3.10 6.44 19.15
C PRO A 52 -3.57 5.32 18.22
N ALA A 53 -2.91 4.16 18.27
CA ALA A 53 -3.23 3.04 17.38
C ALA A 53 -4.59 2.44 17.78
N ASP A 54 -5.69 2.99 17.26
CA ASP A 54 -6.95 2.26 17.22
C ASP A 54 -6.84 1.17 16.16
N THR A 55 -6.95 -0.08 16.62
CA THR A 55 -6.86 -1.28 15.80
C THR A 55 -7.85 -1.28 14.64
N ASN A 56 -8.97 -0.58 14.77
CA ASN A 56 -10.00 -0.51 13.74
C ASN A 56 -9.66 0.43 12.58
N PHE A 57 -8.71 1.36 12.71
CA PHE A 57 -8.43 2.33 11.64
C PHE A 57 -7.15 2.02 10.85
N ALA A 58 -6.18 1.37 11.48
CA ALA A 58 -4.84 1.28 10.90
C ALA A 58 -4.59 0.04 10.02
N LEU A 59 -5.23 -1.09 10.34
CA LEU A 59 -5.19 -2.32 9.55
C LEU A 59 -6.59 -2.70 9.09
N ARG A 60 -7.14 -1.87 8.23
CA ARG A 60 -8.38 -2.19 7.52
C ARG A 60 -8.06 -2.20 6.04
N GLU A 61 -7.94 -3.41 5.49
CA GLU A 61 -8.89 -3.89 4.47
C GLU A 61 -8.37 -5.05 3.64
N LEU A 62 -7.07 -5.31 3.49
CA LEU A 62 -6.62 -6.32 2.52
C LEU A 62 -5.21 -6.90 2.81
N SER A 63 -5.07 -7.97 3.59
CA SER A 63 -3.77 -8.66 3.70
C SER A 63 -3.56 -9.63 2.55
N PHE A 64 -2.34 -9.65 2.02
CA PHE A 64 -2.03 -10.32 0.77
C PHE A 64 -0.94 -11.39 0.85
N LYS A 65 -1.19 -12.60 0.32
CA LYS A 65 -0.12 -13.58 0.07
C LYS A 65 0.61 -13.20 -1.22
N LEU A 66 1.91 -13.06 -1.09
CA LEU A 66 2.84 -12.66 -2.14
C LEU A 66 3.87 -13.78 -2.33
N SER A 67 4.23 -14.10 -3.56
CA SER A 67 5.39 -14.93 -3.86
C SER A 67 6.33 -14.13 -4.75
N ILE A 68 7.60 -14.03 -4.36
CA ILE A 68 8.68 -13.47 -5.18
C ILE A 68 9.71 -14.59 -5.30
N ASP A 69 9.99 -15.04 -6.52
CA ASP A 69 10.98 -16.08 -6.81
C ASP A 69 10.74 -17.35 -5.99
N GLN A 70 9.46 -17.78 -5.93
CA GLN A 70 8.97 -18.92 -5.14
C GLN A 70 9.07 -18.76 -3.62
N THR A 71 9.61 -17.64 -3.13
CA THR A 71 9.64 -17.33 -1.70
C THR A 71 8.34 -16.67 -1.28
N LYS A 72 7.70 -17.25 -0.27
CA LYS A 72 6.44 -16.75 0.29
C LYS A 72 6.68 -15.54 1.19
N PHE A 73 5.88 -14.51 0.96
CA PHE A 73 5.76 -13.31 1.77
C PHE A 73 4.29 -12.98 2.03
N TYR A 74 4.07 -12.05 2.95
CA TYR A 74 2.80 -11.35 3.11
C TYR A 74 3.00 -9.87 2.84
N MET A 75 1.97 -9.24 2.31
CA MET A 75 1.90 -7.82 2.10
C MET A 75 0.65 -7.28 2.80
N GLN A 76 0.80 -6.25 3.63
CA GLN A 76 -0.28 -5.70 4.41
C GLN A 76 -0.37 -4.18 4.24
N PRO A 77 -1.43 -3.69 3.59
CA PRO A 77 -1.84 -2.30 3.64
C PRO A 77 -2.01 -1.83 5.08
N ALA A 78 -1.49 -0.65 5.36
CA ALA A 78 -1.72 0.04 6.61
C ALA A 78 -2.00 1.52 6.33
N LYS A 79 -2.72 2.16 7.25
CA LYS A 79 -2.98 3.60 7.23
C LYS A 79 -2.72 4.17 8.61
N TYR A 80 -1.81 5.12 8.73
CA TYR A 80 -1.63 5.86 9.97
C TYR A 80 -0.94 7.19 9.67
N MET A 81 -0.91 8.07 10.66
CA MET A 81 -0.02 9.23 10.65
C MET A 81 1.38 8.77 11.06
N PRO A 82 2.40 8.76 10.19
CA PRO A 82 3.73 8.37 10.61
C PRO A 82 4.33 9.41 11.55
N GLN A 83 5.16 8.96 12.50
CA GLN A 83 6.01 9.86 13.27
C GLN A 83 7.07 10.48 12.35
N THR A 84 7.08 11.80 12.27
CA THR A 84 8.09 12.62 11.57
C THR A 84 9.22 13.04 12.51
N ARG A 85 9.00 12.95 13.83
CA ARG A 85 9.98 13.23 14.88
C ARG A 85 9.81 12.30 16.08
N PRO A 86 10.88 12.05 16.86
CA PRO A 86 10.79 11.21 18.06
C PRO A 86 9.73 11.72 19.06
N GLY A 87 8.88 10.81 19.53
CA GLY A 87 7.83 11.14 20.51
C GLY A 87 6.68 11.96 19.95
N GLU A 88 6.54 12.08 18.63
CA GLU A 88 5.38 12.75 18.04
C GLU A 88 4.08 12.02 18.40
N VAL A 89 3.12 12.82 18.88
CA VAL A 89 1.77 12.39 19.23
C VAL A 89 0.77 13.31 18.53
N CYS A 90 -0.26 12.71 17.94
CA CYS A 90 -1.42 13.38 17.39
C CYS A 90 -2.69 12.82 18.03
N THR A 91 -3.29 13.56 18.95
CA THR A 91 -4.57 13.22 19.54
C THR A 91 -5.69 13.85 18.70
N SER A 92 -6.51 13.03 18.03
CA SER A 92 -7.59 13.56 17.18
C SER A 92 -8.61 14.35 18.01
N VAL A 93 -9.03 15.52 17.51
CA VAL A 93 -9.96 16.43 18.20
C VAL A 93 -11.42 15.91 18.18
N GLY A 94 -11.66 14.69 17.70
CA GLY A 94 -12.97 14.00 17.72
C GLY A 94 -14.00 14.57 16.74
N LYS A 95 -13.72 15.71 16.11
CA LYS A 95 -14.50 16.28 15.01
C LYS A 95 -13.77 15.99 13.71
N VAL A 96 -14.29 15.01 12.96
CA VAL A 96 -13.78 14.51 11.65
C VAL A 96 -13.46 15.63 10.66
N THR A 97 -14.06 16.81 10.84
CA THR A 97 -13.97 17.93 9.92
C THR A 97 -12.74 18.83 10.14
N ALA A 98 -12.04 18.75 11.27
CA ALA A 98 -10.95 19.68 11.58
C ALA A 98 -9.57 19.25 11.04
N TYR A 99 -9.35 17.94 10.83
CA TYR A 99 -8.05 17.35 10.47
C TYR A 99 -6.91 17.99 11.26
N GLN A 100 -7.08 18.05 12.57
CA GLN A 100 -6.19 18.72 13.50
C GLN A 100 -6.07 17.89 14.77
N CYS A 101 -4.83 17.78 15.24
CA CYS A 101 -4.49 17.15 16.50
C CYS A 101 -4.66 18.18 17.65
N MET A 102 -4.95 17.71 18.86
CA MET A 102 -5.01 18.56 20.05
C MET A 102 -3.70 19.31 20.30
N GLU A 103 -2.58 18.72 19.90
CA GLU A 103 -1.23 19.26 19.98
C GLU A 103 -0.97 20.40 18.96
N GLY A 104 -1.94 20.70 18.09
CA GLY A 104 -1.96 21.86 17.21
C GLY A 104 -1.52 21.59 15.77
N GLN A 105 -0.79 20.50 15.50
CA GLN A 105 -0.46 20.11 14.13
C GLN A 105 -1.68 19.55 13.37
N ARG A 106 -1.54 19.45 12.04
CA ARG A 106 -2.55 18.79 11.19
C ARG A 106 -2.54 17.29 11.40
N GLU A 107 -3.73 16.71 11.47
CA GLU A 107 -3.90 15.26 11.44
C GLU A 107 -3.84 14.80 9.98
N THR A 108 -2.72 14.19 9.60
CA THR A 108 -2.52 13.60 8.28
C THR A 108 -2.59 12.08 8.36
N GLN A 109 -2.86 11.41 7.25
CA GLN A 109 -2.79 9.95 7.19
C GLN A 109 -2.06 9.54 5.93
N ALA A 110 -1.07 8.66 6.03
CA ALA A 110 -0.38 8.12 4.86
C ALA A 110 -0.83 6.68 4.58
N CYS A 111 -0.78 6.29 3.31
CA CYS A 111 -0.98 4.90 2.91
C CYS A 111 0.37 4.18 2.96
N HIS A 112 0.42 3.03 3.62
CA HIS A 112 1.62 2.23 3.80
C HIS A 112 1.39 0.79 3.35
N ILE A 113 2.49 0.11 3.06
CA ILE A 113 2.52 -1.31 2.78
C ILE A 113 3.65 -1.92 3.61
N GLY A 114 3.29 -2.80 4.55
CA GLY A 114 4.22 -3.67 5.27
C GLY A 114 4.42 -4.99 4.52
N PHE A 115 5.63 -5.52 4.59
CA PHE A 115 5.98 -6.82 4.03
C PHE A 115 6.51 -7.74 5.12
N PHE A 116 6.05 -8.99 5.15
CA PHE A 116 6.40 -9.97 6.16
C PHE A 116 6.85 -11.29 5.54
N ASP A 117 7.81 -11.98 6.14
CA ASP A 117 8.22 -13.32 5.71
C ASP A 117 7.19 -14.39 6.10
N ALA A 118 7.46 -15.64 5.73
CA ALA A 118 6.61 -16.78 6.07
C ALA A 118 6.52 -17.05 7.60
N GLN A 119 7.47 -16.52 8.37
CA GLN A 119 7.54 -16.58 9.83
C GLN A 119 6.94 -15.33 10.51
N PHE A 120 6.35 -14.42 9.73
CA PHE A 120 5.74 -13.17 10.18
C PHE A 120 6.73 -12.12 10.72
N HIS A 121 8.02 -12.21 10.38
CA HIS A 121 8.94 -11.11 10.63
C HIS A 121 8.74 -10.02 9.59
N GLU A 122 8.79 -8.76 10.02
CA GLU A 122 8.80 -7.64 9.09
C GLU A 122 10.10 -7.64 8.27
N VAL A 123 9.97 -7.65 6.95
CA VAL A 123 11.09 -7.69 5.99
C VAL A 123 11.14 -6.49 5.06
N GLY A 124 10.15 -5.61 5.13
CA GLY A 124 10.10 -4.39 4.33
C GLY A 124 8.92 -3.50 4.73
N TRP A 125 9.07 -2.21 4.46
CA TRP A 125 8.02 -1.23 4.68
C TRP A 125 8.09 -0.13 3.62
N HIS A 126 6.95 0.27 3.07
CA HIS A 126 6.87 1.33 2.08
C HIS A 126 5.74 2.30 2.40
N THR A 127 6.02 3.60 2.33
CA THR A 127 5.01 4.67 2.39
C THR A 127 4.75 5.14 0.96
N ILE A 128 3.51 5.04 0.50
CA ILE A 128 3.15 5.48 -0.85
C ILE A 128 3.28 6.99 -0.92
N ARG A 129 4.07 7.47 -1.88
CA ARG A 129 4.25 8.91 -2.11
C ARG A 129 3.09 9.44 -2.94
N ILE A 130 2.47 10.50 -2.45
CA ILE A 130 1.41 11.26 -3.13
C ILE A 130 1.88 12.71 -3.19
N ASN A 131 2.29 13.19 -4.37
CA ASN A 131 2.95 14.49 -4.53
C ASN A 131 1.95 15.63 -4.70
N GLU A 132 1.05 15.80 -3.74
CA GLU A 132 0.19 16.97 -3.66
C GLU A 132 0.96 18.16 -3.07
N SER A 133 0.55 19.39 -3.41
CA SER A 133 1.17 20.62 -2.87
C SER A 133 0.76 20.92 -1.42
N VAL A 134 -0.16 20.13 -0.86
CA VAL A 134 -0.75 20.30 0.47
C VAL A 134 -0.78 18.96 1.20
N PRO A 135 -0.87 18.95 2.55
CA PRO A 135 -0.98 17.72 3.31
C PRO A 135 -2.17 16.87 2.84
N ILE A 136 -2.01 15.55 2.89
CA ILE A 136 -3.04 14.60 2.44
C ILE A 136 -3.53 13.74 3.58
N PHE A 137 -4.72 13.18 3.38
CA PHE A 137 -5.28 12.14 4.21
C PHE A 137 -5.61 10.93 3.32
N CYS A 138 -4.79 9.89 3.45
CA CYS A 138 -5.05 8.57 2.89
C CYS A 138 -6.31 7.99 3.53
N ASN A 139 -7.22 7.47 2.72
CA ASN A 139 -8.40 6.73 3.18
C ASN A 139 -8.16 5.23 3.23
N SER A 140 -7.67 4.69 2.13
CA SER A 140 -7.60 3.24 1.89
C SER A 140 -6.70 2.93 0.69
N ILE A 141 -6.34 1.65 0.58
CA ILE A 141 -5.70 1.04 -0.57
C ILE A 141 -6.72 0.10 -1.23
N PRO A 142 -7.66 0.62 -2.06
CA PRO A 142 -8.80 -0.16 -2.53
C PRO A 142 -8.46 -1.29 -3.53
N ALA A 143 -7.31 -1.23 -4.20
CA ALA A 143 -6.96 -2.23 -5.19
C ALA A 143 -5.46 -2.43 -5.33
N VAL A 144 -5.08 -3.69 -5.56
CA VAL A 144 -3.73 -4.13 -5.86
C VAL A 144 -3.77 -5.15 -7.00
N GLY A 145 -2.78 -5.11 -7.89
CA GLY A 145 -2.63 -6.17 -8.88
C GLY A 145 -1.24 -6.26 -9.48
N VAL A 146 -0.87 -7.44 -9.97
CA VAL A 146 0.41 -7.66 -10.66
C VAL A 146 0.41 -6.91 -12.00
N TYR A 147 1.44 -6.10 -12.25
CA TYR A 147 1.69 -5.44 -13.53
C TYR A 147 2.56 -6.32 -14.44
N ASP A 148 3.74 -6.70 -13.94
CA ASP A 148 4.72 -7.53 -14.62
C ASP A 148 5.30 -8.52 -13.62
N ALA A 149 5.00 -9.80 -13.81
CA ALA A 149 5.47 -10.85 -12.92
C ALA A 149 6.98 -11.08 -13.02
N THR A 150 7.56 -10.85 -14.21
CA THR A 150 8.98 -11.10 -14.48
C THR A 150 9.89 -10.00 -13.93
N GLN A 151 9.34 -8.79 -13.81
CA GLN A 151 10.03 -7.63 -13.24
C GLN A 151 9.62 -7.33 -11.79
N ASN A 152 8.93 -8.26 -11.12
CA ASN A 152 8.44 -8.08 -9.76
C ASN A 152 7.70 -6.74 -9.55
N ALA A 153 6.84 -6.39 -10.50
CA ALA A 153 6.16 -5.11 -10.54
C ALA A 153 4.66 -5.25 -10.28
N MET A 154 4.13 -4.37 -9.44
CA MET A 154 2.73 -4.34 -9.06
C MET A 154 2.14 -2.93 -9.08
N LEU A 155 0.83 -2.87 -9.23
CA LEU A 155 0.04 -1.66 -9.22
C LEU A 155 -0.74 -1.58 -7.91
N VAL A 156 -0.73 -0.41 -7.30
CA VAL A 156 -1.44 -0.14 -6.06
C VAL A 156 -2.29 1.11 -6.26
N THR A 157 -3.59 0.97 -6.08
CA THR A 157 -4.53 2.10 -6.11
C THR A 157 -4.74 2.60 -4.70
N VAL A 158 -4.61 3.90 -4.49
CA VAL A 158 -4.87 4.59 -3.23
C VAL A 158 -6.06 5.52 -3.38
N GLN A 159 -6.85 5.65 -2.32
CA GLN A 159 -7.89 6.66 -2.20
C GLN A 159 -7.47 7.66 -1.13
N TYR A 160 -7.50 8.96 -1.43
CA TYR A 160 -7.07 10.02 -0.53
C TYR A 160 -7.82 11.34 -0.81
N PHE A 161 -7.63 12.35 0.03
CA PHE A 161 -7.98 13.75 -0.29
C PHE A 161 -6.91 14.70 0.23
N ALA A 162 -6.91 15.90 -0.35
CA ALA A 162 -6.08 17.02 0.08
C ALA A 162 -6.71 17.74 1.28
N ILE A 163 -5.93 17.98 2.33
CA ILE A 163 -6.33 18.68 3.56
C ILE A 163 -6.15 20.21 3.36
N ASP A 164 -6.73 20.75 2.29
CA ASP A 164 -6.81 22.18 1.98
C ASP A 164 -8.26 22.66 1.81
N HIS A 165 -9.21 21.73 1.76
CA HIS A 165 -10.63 22.04 1.71
C HIS A 165 -11.15 22.52 3.06
N LYS A 166 -12.08 23.50 3.02
CA LYS A 166 -12.85 23.89 4.21
C LYS A 166 -13.41 22.62 4.87
N PRO A 167 -13.34 22.50 6.20
CA PRO A 167 -14.06 21.47 6.95
C PRO A 167 -15.46 21.27 6.37
N ALA A 168 -15.87 20.03 6.15
CA ALA A 168 -17.22 19.73 5.68
C ALA A 168 -18.23 20.46 6.59
N ALA A 169 -18.96 21.40 6.02
CA ALA A 169 -19.98 22.19 6.73
C ALA A 169 -21.27 21.38 6.93
N LYS A 170 -21.46 20.33 6.11
CA LYS A 170 -22.62 19.43 6.16
C LYS A 170 -22.18 17.97 6.04
N PRO A 171 -22.93 17.00 6.62
CA PRO A 171 -22.63 15.59 6.46
C PRO A 171 -22.56 15.11 5.00
N SER A 172 -23.32 15.71 4.09
CA SER A 172 -23.29 15.40 2.65
C SER A 172 -21.98 15.78 1.95
N GLU A 173 -21.18 16.66 2.56
CA GLU A 173 -19.87 17.06 2.04
C GLU A 173 -18.76 16.12 2.53
N ILE A 174 -19.04 15.26 3.53
CA ILE A 174 -18.10 14.26 4.01
C ILE A 174 -17.86 13.25 2.89
N GLY A 175 -16.62 13.19 2.44
CA GLY A 175 -16.22 12.37 1.31
C GLY A 175 -16.52 12.97 -0.07
N SER A 176 -16.96 14.22 -0.14
CA SER A 176 -16.78 14.99 -1.38
C SER A 176 -15.29 15.34 -1.52
N GLY A 177 -14.70 15.12 -2.70
CA GLY A 177 -13.29 15.39 -2.96
C GLY A 177 -12.31 14.22 -2.79
N TRP A 178 -12.79 12.98 -2.62
CA TRP A 178 -11.90 11.82 -2.73
C TRP A 178 -11.28 11.77 -4.12
N LYS A 179 -9.96 11.68 -4.15
CA LYS A 179 -9.17 11.34 -5.32
C LYS A 179 -8.76 9.88 -5.24
N ARG A 180 -8.59 9.26 -6.40
CA ARG A 180 -7.95 7.96 -6.54
C ARG A 180 -6.80 8.09 -7.53
N MET A 181 -5.72 7.40 -7.23
CA MET A 181 -4.59 7.28 -8.13
C MET A 181 -3.99 5.88 -8.02
N THR A 182 -3.35 5.43 -9.09
CA THR A 182 -2.60 4.18 -9.10
C THR A 182 -1.11 4.47 -9.23
N VAL A 183 -0.30 3.82 -8.38
CA VAL A 183 1.17 3.85 -8.44
C VAL A 183 1.72 2.52 -8.95
N LEU A 184 2.86 2.57 -9.63
CA LEU A 184 3.66 1.40 -9.98
C LEU A 184 4.73 1.20 -8.91
N LEU A 185 4.73 0.02 -8.29
CA LEU A 185 5.74 -0.41 -7.32
C LEU A 185 6.58 -1.53 -7.93
N ARG A 186 7.91 -1.40 -7.86
CA ARG A 186 8.88 -2.42 -8.22
C ARG A 186 9.49 -3.00 -6.96
N LEU A 187 9.44 -4.32 -6.83
CA LEU A 187 9.86 -5.03 -5.63
C LEU A 187 11.17 -5.76 -5.91
N THR A 188 12.11 -5.61 -4.99
CA THR A 188 13.35 -6.39 -5.00
C THR A 188 13.44 -7.19 -3.71
N SER A 189 13.64 -8.50 -3.83
CA SER A 189 13.95 -9.38 -2.70
C SER A 189 15.45 -9.65 -2.69
N ASN A 190 16.14 -9.29 -1.61
CA ASN A 190 17.55 -9.59 -1.43
C ASN A 190 17.81 -10.02 0.01
N ASN A 191 18.36 -11.23 0.20
CA ASN A 191 18.66 -11.81 1.51
C ASN A 191 17.49 -11.75 2.49
N GLY A 192 16.28 -12.06 1.99
CA GLY A 192 15.06 -12.05 2.79
C GLY A 192 14.50 -10.67 3.10
N LYS A 193 15.11 -9.57 2.63
CA LYS A 193 14.55 -8.21 2.74
C LYS A 193 13.84 -7.80 1.45
N ILE A 194 12.71 -7.11 1.59
CA ILE A 194 11.98 -6.50 0.47
C ILE A 194 12.27 -5.00 0.46
N THR A 195 12.77 -4.52 -0.67
CA THR A 195 12.82 -3.09 -0.98
C THR A 195 11.80 -2.75 -2.06
N VAL A 196 11.27 -1.53 -2.00
CA VAL A 196 10.23 -1.05 -2.90
C VAL A 196 10.64 0.27 -3.52
N GLU A 197 10.61 0.33 -4.84
CA GLU A 197 10.73 1.55 -5.63
C GLU A 197 9.35 1.94 -6.18
N GLN A 198 8.96 3.20 -5.98
CA GLN A 198 7.75 3.75 -6.62
C GLN A 198 8.15 4.47 -7.91
N ASP A 199 7.75 3.91 -9.06
CA ASP A 199 8.09 4.39 -10.40
C ASP A 199 6.97 5.27 -10.95
N ASP A 200 7.14 6.58 -10.83
CA ASP A 200 6.15 7.58 -11.22
C ASP A 200 6.34 8.08 -12.68
N ARG A 201 7.33 7.58 -13.42
CA ARG A 201 7.75 8.16 -14.72
C ARG A 201 6.65 8.18 -15.78
N CYS A 202 5.84 7.12 -15.83
CA CYS A 202 4.82 6.94 -16.86
C CYS A 202 3.42 7.36 -16.43
N LEU A 203 3.02 7.04 -15.19
CA LEU A 203 1.69 7.38 -14.70
C LEU A 203 1.60 8.82 -14.19
N GLY A 204 2.74 9.40 -13.78
CA GLY A 204 2.77 10.65 -13.04
C GLY A 204 2.32 10.48 -11.59
N ASN A 205 2.55 11.53 -10.79
CA ASN A 205 2.20 11.55 -9.37
C ASN A 205 1.90 13.00 -8.92
N PRO A 206 0.68 13.30 -8.44
CA PRO A 206 -0.50 12.44 -8.48
C PRO A 206 -0.99 12.20 -9.91
N ASN A 207 -1.84 11.20 -10.11
CA ASN A 207 -2.53 10.94 -11.39
C ASN A 207 -4.01 10.64 -11.13
N GLN A 208 -4.80 10.52 -12.20
CA GLN A 208 -6.25 10.25 -12.11
C GLN A 208 -6.63 8.83 -12.53
N VAL A 209 -5.66 7.92 -12.61
CA VAL A 209 -5.92 6.53 -12.98
C VAL A 209 -6.37 5.80 -11.73
N ASP A 210 -7.63 5.37 -11.68
CA ASP A 210 -8.24 4.81 -10.47
C ASP A 210 -8.48 3.29 -10.53
N ALA A 211 -8.06 2.65 -11.62
CA ALA A 211 -8.25 1.23 -11.86
C ALA A 211 -6.97 0.55 -12.38
N VAL A 212 -6.65 -0.61 -11.81
CA VAL A 212 -5.48 -1.42 -12.19
C VAL A 212 -5.45 -1.76 -13.70
N PRO A 213 -6.56 -2.17 -14.35
CA PRO A 213 -6.56 -2.43 -15.80
C PRO A 213 -6.21 -1.19 -16.64
N ASP A 214 -6.55 0.00 -16.15
CA ASP A 214 -6.38 1.26 -16.86
C ASP A 214 -4.93 1.73 -16.73
N ALA A 215 -4.36 1.58 -15.53
CA ALA A 215 -2.93 1.78 -15.29
C ALA A 215 -2.07 0.84 -16.14
N LYS A 216 -2.47 -0.44 -16.29
CA LYS A 216 -1.82 -1.37 -17.21
C LYS A 216 -1.82 -0.85 -18.65
N ARG A 217 -2.95 -0.31 -19.13
CA ARG A 217 -3.04 0.25 -20.49
C ARG A 217 -2.16 1.50 -20.64
N ALA A 218 -2.15 2.39 -19.66
CA ALA A 218 -1.32 3.59 -19.66
C ALA A 218 0.18 3.26 -19.67
N LEU A 219 0.63 2.34 -18.83
CA LEU A 219 2.03 1.89 -18.79
C LEU A 219 2.50 1.24 -20.10
N ARG A 220 1.65 0.41 -20.73
CA ARG A 220 1.96 -0.18 -22.04
C ARG A 220 2.16 0.89 -23.12
N ARG A 221 1.32 1.93 -23.13
CA ARG A 221 1.45 3.05 -24.07
C ARG A 221 2.74 3.84 -23.83
N CYS A 222 3.04 4.14 -22.58
CA CYS A 222 4.29 4.83 -22.20
C CYS A 222 5.52 4.04 -22.67
N ASN A 223 5.58 2.74 -22.37
CA ASN A 223 6.70 1.88 -22.76
C ASN A 223 6.87 1.75 -24.28
N ALA A 224 5.77 1.78 -25.05
CA ALA A 224 5.83 1.78 -26.51
C ALA A 224 6.37 3.10 -27.10
N SER A 225 6.28 4.20 -26.35
CA SER A 225 6.77 5.52 -26.75
C SER A 225 8.22 5.83 -26.30
N LEU A 226 8.81 4.97 -25.46
CA LEU A 226 10.20 5.13 -25.04
C LEU A 226 11.16 4.65 -26.16
N PRO A 227 12.14 5.46 -26.59
CA PRO A 227 13.11 5.03 -27.60
C PRO A 227 13.93 3.83 -27.08
N SER A 228 14.22 2.86 -27.95
CA SER A 228 14.87 1.57 -27.64
C SER A 228 16.23 1.66 -26.93
N SER A 229 16.81 2.85 -26.77
CA SER A 229 18.06 3.11 -26.06
C SER A 229 17.92 3.17 -24.53
N ALA A 230 16.70 3.16 -23.99
CA ALA A 230 16.43 3.27 -22.54
C ALA A 230 16.07 1.93 -21.86
N VAL A 231 16.25 0.80 -22.56
CA VAL A 231 15.98 -0.55 -22.05
C VAL A 231 17.28 -1.33 -21.95
N HIS A 232 18.13 -0.96 -20.98
CA HIS A 232 19.24 -1.78 -20.50
C HIS A 232 19.37 -1.63 -19.00
#